data_AF-A0A938TCW5-F1
#
_entry.id   AF-A0A938TCW5-F1
#
_cell.length_a   1.000
_cell.length_b   1.000
_cell.length_c   1.000
_cell.angle_alpha   90.00
_cell.angle_beta   90.00
_cell.angle_gamma   90.00
#
_symmetry.space_group_name_H-M   'P 1'
#
loop_
_entity.id
_entity.type
_entity.pdbx_description
1 polymer ?
#
loop_
_entity_poly.entity_id
_entity_poly.type
_entity_poly.pdbx_seq_one_letter_code
_entity_poly.pdbx_strand_id
1 'polypeptide(L)'
;MKRFFNSLSNKVKAIYILWFFIHFLLWMYSGFEIQKRYYELSNYKSFFPLGNISRYDISEFLLYTITPLVLTLVIYLFRKKDN
;
A
#
# COMPACT_ATOMS: atom_id res chain seq x y z
N MET A 1 -5.33 17.76 -8.99
CA MET A 1 -5.47 16.28 -8.97
C MET A 1 -6.06 15.68 -10.25
N LYS A 2 -7.21 16.13 -10.77
CA LYS A 2 -7.84 15.56 -12.00
C LYS A 2 -6.89 15.46 -13.22
N ARG A 3 -6.05 16.48 -13.45
CA ARG A 3 -5.05 16.49 -14.54
C ARG A 3 -3.95 15.42 -14.36
N PHE A 4 -3.48 15.19 -13.14
CA PHE A 4 -2.52 14.13 -12.83
C PHE A 4 -3.10 12.75 -13.13
N PHE A 5 -4.27 12.43 -12.56
CA PHE A 5 -4.93 11.15 -12.83
C PHE A 5 -5.23 10.94 -14.32
N ASN A 6 -5.61 11.99 -15.05
CA ASN A 6 -5.83 11.88 -16.50
C ASN A 6 -4.53 11.67 -17.29
N SER A 7 -3.38 12.14 -16.79
CA SER A 7 -2.08 11.91 -17.43
C SER A 7 -1.55 10.48 -17.27
N LEU A 8 -2.06 9.71 -16.29
CA LEU A 8 -1.69 8.31 -16.11
C LEU A 8 -2.37 7.43 -17.17
N SER A 9 -1.60 6.54 -17.78
CA SER A 9 -2.13 5.55 -18.71
C SER A 9 -3.08 4.58 -18.00
N ASN A 10 -4.06 4.04 -18.73
CA ASN A 10 -5.01 3.07 -18.18
C ASN A 10 -4.31 1.81 -17.64
N LYS A 11 -3.17 1.43 -18.23
CA LYS A 11 -2.33 0.33 -17.74
C LYS A 11 -1.80 0.60 -16.33
N VAL A 12 -1.27 1.80 -16.07
CA VAL A 12 -0.76 2.18 -14.74
C VAL A 12 -1.88 2.22 -13.71
N LYS A 13 -3.05 2.76 -14.09
CA LYS A 13 -4.24 2.76 -13.21
C LYS A 13 -4.67 1.34 -12.85
N ALA A 14 -4.76 0.44 -13.84
CA ALA A 14 -5.16 -0.94 -13.61
C ALA A 14 -4.16 -1.69 -12.71
N ILE A 15 -2.85 -1.51 -12.95
CA ILE A 15 -1.80 -2.09 -12.10
C ILE A 15 -1.92 -1.57 -10.67
N TYR A 16 -2.14 -0.26 -10.48
CA TYR A 16 -2.31 0.31 -9.15
C TYR A 16 -3.58 -0.20 -8.45
N ILE A 17 -4.70 -0.30 -9.16
CA ILE A 17 -5.95 -0.86 -8.60
C ILE A 17 -5.74 -2.31 -8.17
N LEU A 18 -5.09 -3.13 -9.00
CA LEU A 18 -4.75 -4.51 -8.67
C LEU A 18 -3.82 -4.58 -7.45
N TRP A 19 -2.78 -3.75 -7.41
CA TRP A 19 -1.86 -3.64 -6.29
C TRP A 19 -2.58 -3.28 -4.99
N PHE A 20 -3.40 -2.23 -5.02
CA PHE A 20 -4.22 -1.82 -3.89
C PHE A 20 -5.12 -2.96 -3.42
N PHE A 21 -5.78 -3.66 -4.35
CA PHE A 21 -6.68 -4.76 -4.02
C PHE A 21 -5.94 -5.92 -3.34
N ILE A 22 -4.74 -6.27 -3.80
CA ILE A 22 -3.90 -7.29 -3.14
C ILE A 22 -3.62 -6.87 -1.69
N HIS A 23 -3.14 -5.65 -1.47
CA HIS A 23 -2.83 -5.16 -0.12
C HIS A 23 -4.06 -5.03 0.78
N PHE A 24 -5.21 -4.72 0.19
CA PHE A 24 -6.49 -4.70 0.90
C PHE A 24 -6.90 -6.10 1.36
N LEU A 25 -6.75 -7.12 0.50
CA LEU A 25 -7.00 -8.51 0.88
C LEU A 25 -6.03 -9.00 1.96
N LEU A 26 -4.76 -8.63 1.89
CA LEU A 26 -3.76 -8.94 2.93
C LEU A 26 -4.17 -8.35 4.28
N TRP A 27 -4.58 -7.07 4.28
CA TRP A 27 -5.06 -6.39 5.48
C TRP A 27 -6.33 -7.01 6.06
N MET A 28 -7.29 -7.38 5.20
CA MET A 28 -8.49 -8.07 5.65
C MET A 28 -8.14 -9.42 6.27
N TYR A 29 -7.30 -10.21 5.61
CA TYR A 29 -6.89 -11.54 6.08
C TYR A 29 -6.15 -11.47 7.43
N SER A 30 -5.23 -10.53 7.60
CA SER A 30 -4.52 -10.35 8.88
C SER A 30 -5.45 -9.88 10.00
N GLY A 31 -6.42 -9.02 9.70
CA GLY A 31 -7.45 -8.57 10.65
C GLY A 31 -8.27 -9.71 11.25
N PHE A 32 -8.55 -10.76 10.48
CA PHE A 32 -9.23 -11.97 10.98
C PHE A 32 -8.36 -12.76 11.97
N GLU A 33 -7.03 -12.75 11.83
CA GLU A 33 -6.13 -13.45 12.77
C GLU A 33 -5.88 -12.67 14.06
N ILE A 34 -6.01 -11.34 14.04
CA ILE A 34 -5.85 -10.48 15.24
C ILE A 34 -6.87 -10.84 16.32
N GLN A 35 -8.09 -11.28 15.96
CA GLN A 35 -9.07 -11.77 16.94
C GLN A 35 -8.59 -12.97 17.77
N LYS A 36 -7.64 -13.77 17.26
CA LYS A 36 -7.06 -14.90 18.02
C LYS A 36 -5.86 -14.50 18.89
N ARG A 37 -5.31 -13.29 18.72
CA ARG A 37 -3.98 -12.90 19.23
C ARG A 37 -3.95 -11.74 20.22
N TYR A 38 -5.09 -11.27 20.73
CA TYR A 38 -5.19 -10.21 21.74
C TYR A 38 -4.41 -10.45 23.06
N TYR A 39 -3.67 -11.56 23.20
CA TYR A 39 -2.89 -11.91 24.39
C TYR A 39 -1.38 -11.65 24.31
N GLU A 40 -0.79 -11.26 23.17
CA GLU A 40 0.67 -11.06 23.08
C GLU A 40 1.07 -9.71 22.46
N LEU A 41 1.06 -8.67 23.30
CA LEU A 41 1.51 -7.31 22.96
C LEU A 41 3.05 -7.20 22.73
N SER A 42 3.81 -8.28 22.93
CA SER A 42 5.28 -8.26 23.03
C SER A 42 6.03 -8.53 21.72
N ASN A 43 5.35 -8.77 20.59
CA ASN A 43 6.00 -9.32 19.38
C ASN A 43 5.88 -8.45 18.10
N TYR A 44 5.89 -7.12 18.23
CA TYR A 44 5.90 -6.15 17.10
C TYR A 44 7.24 -6.02 16.34
N LYS A 45 8.04 -7.09 16.24
CA LYS A 45 9.41 -7.00 15.72
C LYS A 45 9.59 -7.22 14.22
N SER A 46 8.52 -7.38 13.43
CA SER A 46 8.70 -7.78 12.01
C SER A 46 7.73 -7.08 11.08
N PHE A 47 8.28 -6.29 10.15
CA PHE A 47 7.56 -5.69 9.03
C PHE A 47 7.41 -6.75 7.92
N PHE A 48 6.23 -6.99 7.36
CA PHE A 48 6.07 -7.78 6.13
C PHE A 48 6.89 -7.10 5.00
N PRO A 49 7.57 -7.81 4.08
CA PRO A 49 7.64 -9.25 3.85
C PRO A 49 8.65 -10.00 4.73
N LEU A 50 9.37 -9.29 5.61
CA LEU A 50 10.38 -9.88 6.52
C LEU A 50 9.73 -10.55 7.75
N GLY A 51 8.40 -10.57 7.81
CA GLY A 51 7.59 -11.14 8.88
C GLY A 51 6.47 -12.05 8.37
N ASN A 52 5.63 -12.51 9.29
CA ASN A 52 4.48 -13.35 8.97
C ASN A 52 3.30 -12.48 8.48
N ILE A 53 2.56 -12.94 7.46
CA ILE A 53 1.35 -12.29 6.92
C ILE A 53 0.30 -11.94 8.01
N SER A 54 0.26 -12.73 9.09
CA SER A 54 -0.58 -12.49 10.28
C SER A 54 -0.24 -11.21 11.05
N ARG A 55 0.91 -10.59 10.76
CA ARG A 55 1.36 -9.32 11.37
C ARG A 55 1.11 -8.12 10.47
N TYR A 56 0.50 -8.33 9.30
CA TYR A 56 0.25 -7.26 8.36
C TYR A 56 -0.75 -6.26 8.95
N ASP A 57 -0.31 -5.05 9.25
CA ASP A 57 -1.12 -4.07 9.98
C ASP A 57 -1.59 -2.90 9.09
N ILE A 58 -2.33 -1.97 9.68
CA ILE A 58 -2.83 -0.79 8.96
C ILE A 58 -1.69 0.13 8.50
N SER A 59 -0.59 0.20 9.25
CA SER A 59 0.57 1.04 8.91
C SER A 59 1.26 0.51 7.67
N GLU A 60 1.46 -0.81 7.58
CA GLU A 60 1.98 -1.50 6.40
C GLU A 60 1.07 -1.31 5.20
N PHE A 61 -0.24 -1.48 5.38
CA PHE A 61 -1.22 -1.22 4.33
C PHE A 61 -1.11 0.20 3.77
N LEU A 62 -1.07 1.20 4.64
CA LEU A 62 -0.93 2.59 4.22
C LEU A 62 0.42 2.83 3.52
N LEU A 63 1.52 2.29 4.06
CA LEU A 63 2.84 2.44 3.46
C LEU A 63 2.86 1.86 2.03
N TYR A 64 2.36 0.63 1.85
CA TYR A 64 2.39 -0.04 0.55
C TYR A 64 1.41 0.54 -0.47
N THR A 65 0.30 1.12 -0.03
CA THR A 65 -0.68 1.72 -0.95
C THR A 65 -0.36 3.17 -1.30
N ILE A 66 0.12 3.96 -0.34
CA ILE A 66 0.40 5.38 -0.54
C ILE A 66 1.74 5.61 -1.24
N THR A 67 2.79 4.82 -0.91
CA THR A 67 4.15 5.06 -1.44
C THR A 67 4.20 5.07 -2.97
N PRO A 68 3.60 4.10 -3.70
CA PRO A 68 3.59 4.14 -5.16
C PRO A 68 2.88 5.37 -5.73
N LEU A 69 1.79 5.82 -5.07
CA LEU A 69 1.03 6.98 -5.49
C LEU A 69 1.83 8.28 -5.30
N VAL A 70 2.52 8.41 -4.16
CA VAL A 70 3.41 9.54 -3.87
C VAL A 70 4.59 9.57 -4.85
N LEU A 71 5.25 8.43 -5.09
CA LEU A 71 6.35 8.36 -6.05
C LEU A 71 5.91 8.75 -7.46
N THR A 72 4.75 8.26 -7.89
CA THR A 72 4.19 8.59 -9.21
C THR A 72 3.88 10.09 -9.31
N LEU A 73 3.34 10.69 -8.24
CA LEU A 73 3.07 12.13 -8.18
C LEU A 73 4.36 12.95 -8.24
N VAL A 74 5.39 12.56 -7.48
CA VAL A 74 6.70 13.22 -7.49
C VAL A 74 7.30 13.20 -8.90
N ILE A 75 7.33 12.04 -9.56
CA ILE A 75 7.82 11.90 -10.94
C ILE A 75 7.04 12.80 -11.90
N TYR A 76 5.71 12.86 -11.77
CA TYR A 76 4.87 13.74 -12.58
C TYR A 76 5.22 15.22 -12.39
N LEU A 77 5.42 15.66 -11.14
CA LEU A 77 5.77 17.05 -10.84
C LEU A 77 7.14 17.43 -11.39
N PHE A 78 8.14 16.53 -11.30
CA PHE A 78 9.45 16.75 -11.92
C PHE A 78 9.35 16.91 -13.43
N ARG A 79 8.66 15.99 -14.13
CA ARG A 79 8.49 16.07 -15.60
C ARG A 79 7.71 17.28 -16.07
N LYS A 80 6.84 17.84 -15.23
CA LYS A 80 6.09 19.06 -15.56
C LYS A 80 6.97 20.32 -15.42
N LYS A 81 8.03 20.29 -14.61
CA LYS A 81 8.95 21.41 -14.46
C LYS A 81 9.86 21.57 -15.68
N ASP A 82 10.21 20.46 -16.32
CA ASP A 82 11.15 20.42 -17.46
C ASP A 82 10.47 20.68 -18.82
N ASN A 83 9.14 20.80 -18.87
CA ASN A 83 8.33 21.12 -20.05
C ASN A 83 7.63 22.48 -19.88
#